data_AF-A0A1G1DIG0-F1
#
_entry.id   AF-A0A1G1DIG0-F1
#
_cell.length_a   1.000
_cell.length_b   1.000
_cell.length_c   1.000
_cell.angle_alpha   90.00
_cell.angle_beta   90.00
_cell.angle_gamma   90.00
#
_symmetry.space_group_name_H-M   'P 1'
#
loop_
_entity.id
_entity.type
_entity.pdbx_description
1 polymer ?
#
loop_
_entity_poly.entity_id
_entity_poly.type
_entity_poly.pdbx_seq_one_letter_code
_entity_poly.pdbx_strand_id
1 'polypeptide(L)'
;MTIESIKKLLLKQLENNKWKIEVEDDYATFKHFQAFKKEAPLGAFKRLDIILISAVDNTADVEIRFLFYADPKVVGADKRRFGKKARENNFEALRGFGEDIFKTAGIQAQEFTVSMSSKSRRKNNFGDGNYSLPAYEAELVYYNR
;
A
#
# COMPACT_ATOMS: atom_id res chain seq x y z
N MET A 1 -2.66 -1.48 -19.70
CA MET A 1 -2.88 -2.88 -19.24
C MET A 1 -4.22 -2.91 -18.51
N THR A 2 -5.06 -3.96 -18.58
CA THR A 2 -6.38 -3.86 -17.92
C THR A 2 -6.30 -3.94 -16.39
N ILE A 3 -7.28 -3.36 -15.68
CA ILE A 3 -7.40 -3.43 -14.21
C ILE A 3 -7.34 -4.88 -13.68
N GLU A 4 -7.96 -5.84 -14.39
CA GLU A 4 -7.90 -7.27 -14.04
C GLU A 4 -6.50 -7.85 -14.18
N SER A 5 -5.79 -7.46 -15.24
CA SER A 5 -4.41 -7.91 -15.49
C SER A 5 -3.46 -7.34 -14.42
N ILE A 6 -3.62 -6.05 -14.09
CA ILE A 6 -2.85 -5.37 -13.03
C ILE A 6 -3.12 -6.04 -11.68
N LYS A 7 -4.39 -6.25 -11.31
CA LYS A 7 -4.79 -7.01 -10.11
C LYS A 7 -4.03 -8.33 -10.05
N LYS A 8 -4.17 -9.18 -11.08
CA LYS A 8 -3.58 -10.52 -11.08
C LYS A 8 -2.06 -10.48 -10.88
N LEU A 9 -1.39 -9.56 -11.55
CA LEU A 9 0.07 -9.41 -11.45
C LEU A 9 0.50 -8.89 -10.08
N LEU A 10 -0.17 -7.87 -9.54
CA LEU A 10 0.12 -7.32 -8.21
C LEU A 10 -0.10 -8.36 -7.11
N LEU A 11 -1.25 -9.05 -7.12
CA LEU A 11 -1.55 -10.08 -6.12
C LEU A 11 -0.49 -11.18 -6.13
N LYS A 12 -0.12 -11.66 -7.32
CA LYS A 12 0.95 -12.65 -7.48
C LYS A 12 2.28 -12.16 -6.91
N GLN A 13 2.66 -10.90 -7.15
CA GLN A 13 3.92 -10.37 -6.61
C GLN A 13 3.90 -10.22 -5.09
N LEU A 14 2.77 -9.82 -4.52
CA LEU A 14 2.61 -9.71 -3.08
C LEU A 14 2.66 -11.09 -2.40
N GLU A 15 1.98 -12.09 -2.98
CA GLU A 15 2.03 -13.49 -2.53
C GLU A 15 3.46 -14.05 -2.58
N ASN A 16 4.18 -13.83 -3.69
CA ASN A 16 5.59 -14.21 -3.82
C ASN A 16 6.47 -13.55 -2.74
N ASN A 17 6.13 -12.31 -2.37
CA ASN A 17 6.76 -11.57 -1.28
C ASN A 17 6.22 -11.95 0.12
N LYS A 18 5.45 -13.04 0.23
CA LYS A 18 4.91 -13.58 1.48
C LYS A 18 3.98 -12.62 2.22
N TRP A 19 3.29 -11.74 1.49
CA TRP A 19 2.18 -10.98 2.04
C TRP A 19 0.94 -11.87 2.11
N LYS A 20 0.23 -11.83 3.24
CA LYS A 20 -1.10 -12.42 3.35
C LYS A 20 -2.09 -11.41 2.76
N ILE A 21 -2.87 -11.82 1.78
CA ILE A 21 -3.79 -10.95 1.05
C ILE A 21 -5.24 -11.32 1.40
N GLU A 22 -6.07 -10.31 1.59
CA GLU A 22 -7.51 -10.41 1.78
C GLU A 22 -8.20 -9.49 0.75
N VAL A 23 -9.16 -10.03 0.00
CA VAL A 23 -9.93 -9.27 -1.00
C VAL A 23 -11.13 -8.65 -0.31
N GLU A 24 -11.26 -7.33 -0.39
CA GLU A 24 -12.38 -6.59 0.21
C GLU A 24 -13.47 -6.33 -0.82
N ASP A 25 -13.10 -5.72 -1.95
CA ASP A 25 -14.03 -5.38 -3.03
C ASP A 25 -13.43 -5.75 -4.40
N ASP A 26 -14.28 -6.28 -5.29
CA ASP A 26 -13.87 -6.83 -6.59
C ASP A 26 -14.90 -6.51 -7.68
N TYR A 27 -15.14 -5.22 -7.95
CA TYR A 27 -16.05 -4.74 -8.99
C TYR A 27 -15.32 -4.50 -10.30
N ALA A 28 -16.05 -4.41 -11.42
CA ALA A 28 -15.45 -4.29 -12.76
C ALA A 28 -14.44 -3.13 -12.91
N THR A 29 -14.69 -2.00 -12.24
CA THR A 29 -13.88 -0.77 -12.33
C THR A 29 -13.18 -0.41 -11.02
N PHE A 30 -13.35 -1.21 -9.98
CA PHE A 30 -12.85 -0.91 -8.65
C PHE A 30 -12.41 -2.19 -7.95
N LYS A 31 -11.16 -2.20 -7.50
CA LYS A 31 -10.60 -3.30 -6.71
C LYS A 31 -10.03 -2.78 -5.41
N HIS A 32 -10.25 -3.50 -4.33
CA HIS A 32 -9.66 -3.19 -3.03
C HIS A 32 -9.15 -4.46 -2.36
N PHE A 33 -7.88 -4.44 -1.98
CA PHE A 33 -7.19 -5.54 -1.31
C PHE A 33 -6.51 -5.03 -0.05
N GLN A 34 -6.55 -5.82 1.00
CA GLN A 34 -5.71 -5.63 2.18
C GLN A 34 -4.57 -6.65 2.14
N ALA A 35 -3.37 -6.22 2.46
CA ALA A 35 -2.18 -7.06 2.53
C ALA A 35 -1.48 -6.88 3.87
N PHE A 36 -1.10 -7.99 4.49
CA PHE A 36 -0.46 -8.03 5.80
C PHE A 36 0.87 -8.78 5.76
N LYS A 37 1.88 -8.25 6.47
CA LYS A 37 3.16 -8.92 6.63
C LYS A 37 3.81 -8.56 7.97
N LYS A 38 4.26 -9.59 8.70
CA LYS A 38 4.94 -9.41 10.00
C LYS A 38 6.29 -8.68 9.83
N GLU A 39 7.06 -9.10 8.85
CA GLU A 39 8.34 -8.49 8.42
C GLU A 39 8.10 -7.57 7.22
N ALA A 40 7.40 -6.47 7.49
CA ALA A 40 7.05 -5.48 6.49
C ALA A 40 8.18 -4.47 6.23
N PRO A 41 8.06 -3.61 5.18
CA PRO A 41 8.96 -2.49 4.96
C PRO A 41 9.20 -1.69 6.24
N LEU A 42 10.48 -1.43 6.51
CA LEU A 42 10.94 -0.69 7.69
C LEU A 42 10.51 -1.31 9.04
N GLY A 43 10.05 -2.57 9.04
CA GLY A 43 9.54 -3.30 10.20
C GLY A 43 8.22 -2.76 10.79
N ALA A 44 7.74 -1.62 10.31
CA ALA A 44 6.61 -0.88 10.88
C ALA A 44 5.34 -0.95 10.03
N PHE A 45 5.44 -1.00 8.70
CA PHE A 45 4.30 -0.89 7.79
C PHE A 45 3.60 -2.22 7.53
N LYS A 46 3.09 -2.84 8.60
CA LYS A 46 2.59 -4.22 8.59
C LYS A 46 1.27 -4.45 7.85
N ARG A 47 0.55 -3.37 7.54
CA ARG A 47 -0.68 -3.39 6.73
C ARG A 47 -0.51 -2.45 5.54
N LEU A 48 -0.99 -2.92 4.41
CA LEU A 48 -1.03 -2.22 3.13
C LEU A 48 -2.42 -2.39 2.52
N ASP A 49 -3.12 -1.30 2.22
CA ASP A 49 -4.31 -1.35 1.40
C ASP A 49 -3.92 -1.00 -0.05
N ILE A 50 -4.46 -1.73 -1.00
CA ILE A 50 -4.21 -1.56 -2.43
C ILE A 50 -5.54 -1.32 -3.11
N ILE A 51 -5.66 -0.16 -3.75
CA ILE A 51 -6.88 0.25 -4.43
C ILE A 51 -6.57 0.44 -5.91
N LEU A 52 -7.33 -0.23 -6.76
CA LEU A 52 -7.28 -0.05 -8.21
C LEU A 52 -8.58 0.58 -8.68
N ILE A 53 -8.47 1.63 -9.51
CA ILE A 53 -9.62 2.36 -10.04
C ILE A 53 -9.40 2.54 -11.54
N SER A 54 -10.39 2.18 -12.35
CA SER A 54 -10.41 2.48 -13.78
C SER A 54 -11.65 3.29 -14.15
N ALA A 55 -11.61 3.96 -15.30
CA ALA A 55 -12.81 4.53 -15.88
C ALA A 55 -13.78 3.41 -16.32
N VAL A 56 -15.08 3.71 -16.38
CA VAL A 56 -16.12 2.74 -16.77
C VAL A 56 -15.98 2.31 -18.22
N ASP A 57 -15.60 3.24 -19.08
CA ASP A 57 -15.40 3.07 -20.52
C ASP A 57 -13.95 2.70 -20.90
N ASN A 58 -13.00 2.80 -19.96
CA ASN A 58 -11.60 2.47 -20.21
C ASN A 58 -10.99 1.71 -19.02
N THR A 59 -10.99 0.38 -19.12
CA THR A 59 -10.38 -0.51 -18.11
C THR A 59 -8.85 -0.56 -18.19
N ALA A 60 -8.23 0.09 -19.18
CA ALA A 60 -6.79 0.10 -19.40
C ALA A 60 -6.07 1.33 -18.84
N ASP A 61 -6.80 2.40 -18.51
CA ASP A 61 -6.30 3.54 -17.74
C ASP A 61 -6.63 3.30 -16.27
N VAL A 62 -5.62 2.97 -15.48
CA VAL A 62 -5.79 2.47 -14.12
C VAL A 62 -4.97 3.29 -13.14
N GLU A 63 -5.67 3.89 -12.18
CA GLU A 63 -5.09 4.46 -10.98
C GLU A 63 -4.81 3.35 -9.96
N ILE A 64 -3.59 3.32 -9.44
CA ILE A 64 -3.10 2.33 -8.49
C ILE A 64 -2.68 3.08 -7.22
N ARG A 65 -3.35 2.82 -6.10
CA ARG A 65 -3.01 3.39 -4.81
C ARG A 65 -2.45 2.34 -3.87
N PHE A 66 -1.33 2.66 -3.24
CA PHE A 66 -0.81 1.94 -2.09
C PHE A 66 -0.96 2.80 -0.83
N LEU A 67 -1.73 2.32 0.14
CA LEU A 67 -1.89 2.95 1.45
C LEU A 67 -1.20 2.11 2.51
N PHE A 68 -0.07 2.59 3.01
CA PHE A 68 0.73 1.94 4.03
C PHE A 68 0.35 2.42 5.42
N TYR A 69 0.17 1.48 6.35
CA TYR A 69 -0.17 1.77 7.73
C TYR A 69 0.91 1.28 8.67
N ALA A 70 1.46 2.18 9.49
CA ALA A 70 2.47 1.84 10.46
C ALA A 70 1.85 1.36 11.79
N ASP A 71 2.27 0.16 12.22
CA ASP A 71 1.87 -0.46 13.48
C ASP A 71 2.33 0.41 14.67
N PRO A 72 1.40 0.96 15.48
CA PRO A 72 1.75 1.81 16.61
C PRO A 72 2.56 1.07 17.68
N LYS A 73 2.52 -0.27 17.73
CA LYS A 73 3.37 -1.05 18.64
C LYS A 73 4.84 -1.01 18.25
N VAL A 74 5.19 -0.64 17.03
CA VAL A 74 6.58 -0.51 16.56
C VAL A 74 7.06 0.94 16.68
N VAL A 75 6.19 1.90 16.35
CA VAL A 75 6.58 3.31 16.11
C VAL A 75 5.70 4.36 16.82
N GLY A 76 4.91 3.96 17.82
CA GLY A 76 3.99 4.83 18.57
C GLY A 76 4.67 5.92 19.41
N ALA A 77 3.87 6.74 20.12
CA ALA A 77 4.31 7.98 20.78
C ALA A 77 5.48 7.82 21.79
N ASP A 78 5.60 6.65 22.42
CA ASP A 78 6.67 6.29 23.37
C ASP A 78 7.83 5.51 22.72
N LYS A 79 7.73 5.27 21.41
CA LYS A 79 8.75 4.66 20.56
C LYS A 79 9.24 5.70 19.55
N ARG A 80 10.39 5.46 18.89
CA ARG A 80 11.10 6.43 18.05
C ARG A 80 10.15 7.33 17.24
N ARG A 81 10.08 8.62 17.59
CA ARG A 81 9.33 9.61 16.80
C ARG A 81 9.97 9.73 15.41
N PHE A 82 9.19 9.59 14.34
CA PHE A 82 9.72 9.93 13.01
C PHE A 82 9.77 11.45 12.87
N GLY A 83 10.95 12.02 13.13
CA GLY A 83 11.26 13.39 12.76
C GLY A 83 11.15 13.59 11.24
N LYS A 84 11.13 14.86 10.78
CA LYS A 84 10.94 15.21 9.35
C LYS A 84 11.85 14.41 8.39
N LYS A 85 13.14 14.29 8.72
CA LYS A 85 14.11 13.53 7.90
C LYS A 85 13.85 12.02 7.86
N ALA A 86 13.39 11.44 8.97
CA ALA A 86 13.06 10.02 9.02
C ALA A 86 11.80 9.71 8.21
N ARG A 87 10.86 10.67 8.18
CA ARG A 87 9.65 10.64 7.35
C ARG A 87 9.98 10.65 5.85
N GLU A 88 10.91 11.50 5.41
CA GLU A 88 11.41 11.52 4.02
C GLU A 88 12.09 10.19 3.64
N ASN A 89 12.98 9.67 4.50
CA ASN A 89 13.63 8.38 4.25
C ASN A 89 12.65 7.21 4.19
N ASN A 90 11.61 7.23 5.04
CA ASN A 90 10.57 6.21 5.01
C ASN A 90 9.82 6.24 3.67
N PHE A 91 9.54 7.43 3.14
CA PHE A 91 8.87 7.55 1.85
C PHE A 91 9.68 6.97 0.72
N GLU A 92 10.97 7.30 0.62
CA GLU A 92 11.82 6.74 -0.44
C GLU A 92 11.87 5.21 -0.37
N ALA A 93 11.88 4.63 0.84
CA ALA A 93 11.83 3.18 1.01
C ALA A 93 10.47 2.58 0.60
N LEU A 94 9.36 3.24 0.92
CA LEU A 94 8.02 2.79 0.52
C LEU A 94 7.80 2.93 -1.00
N ARG A 95 8.28 4.03 -1.60
CA ARG A 95 8.32 4.23 -3.04
C ARG A 95 9.12 3.14 -3.72
N GLY A 96 10.36 2.91 -3.26
CA GLY A 96 11.21 1.85 -3.81
C GLY A 96 10.56 0.46 -3.72
N PHE A 97 9.81 0.18 -2.65
CA PHE A 97 9.01 -1.04 -2.55
C PHE A 97 7.90 -1.12 -3.61
N GLY A 98 7.13 -0.05 -3.81
CA GLY A 98 6.09 0.00 -4.85
C GLY A 98 6.66 -0.16 -6.26
N GLU A 99 7.73 0.56 -6.56
CA GLU A 99 8.44 0.47 -7.84
C GLU A 99 9.02 -0.92 -8.10
N ASP A 100 9.57 -1.59 -7.08
CA ASP A 100 10.10 -2.95 -7.20
C ASP A 100 8.99 -3.97 -7.48
N ILE A 101 7.83 -3.83 -6.82
CA ILE A 101 6.64 -4.63 -7.13
C ILE A 101 6.25 -4.44 -8.60
N PHE A 102 6.16 -3.21 -9.09
CA PHE A 102 5.78 -2.94 -10.47
C PHE A 102 6.78 -3.49 -11.48
N LYS A 103 8.08 -3.24 -11.24
CA LYS A 103 9.16 -3.72 -12.10
C LYS A 103 9.12 -5.25 -12.21
N THR A 104 8.99 -5.95 -11.10
CA THR A 104 8.94 -7.42 -11.06
C THR A 104 7.63 -7.96 -11.65
N ALA A 105 6.53 -7.23 -11.51
CA ALA A 105 5.25 -7.53 -12.12
C ALA A 105 5.21 -7.26 -13.63
N GLY A 106 6.18 -6.51 -14.19
CA GLY A 106 6.12 -6.02 -15.56
C GLY A 106 5.03 -4.96 -15.78
N ILE A 107 4.66 -4.22 -14.74
CA ILE A 107 3.66 -3.14 -14.79
C ILE A 107 4.39 -1.82 -15.02
N GLN A 108 4.02 -1.11 -16.08
CA GLN A 108 4.52 0.24 -16.33
C GLN A 108 3.60 1.25 -15.65
N ALA A 109 4.02 1.82 -14.52
CA ALA A 109 3.23 2.79 -13.80
C ALA A 109 4.06 4.04 -13.50
N GLN A 110 3.46 5.22 -13.63
CA GLN A 110 4.10 6.49 -13.33
C GLN A 110 3.58 7.04 -12.01
N GLU A 111 4.49 7.44 -11.11
CA GLU A 111 4.14 8.12 -9.86
C GLU A 111 3.45 9.45 -10.13
N PHE A 112 2.40 9.74 -9.37
CA PHE A 112 1.65 11.00 -9.47
C PHE A 112 1.64 11.77 -8.16
N THR A 113 1.14 11.15 -7.08
CA THR A 113 0.96 11.83 -5.78
C THR A 113 1.48 10.98 -4.64
N VAL A 114 2.11 11.65 -3.68
CA VAL A 114 2.59 11.06 -2.43
C VAL A 114 2.07 11.89 -1.27
N SER A 115 1.45 11.25 -0.28
CA SER A 115 0.97 11.93 0.94
C SER A 115 1.32 11.14 2.20
N MET A 116 1.59 11.85 3.31
CA MET A 116 1.76 11.24 4.64
C MET A 116 0.95 11.98 5.67
N SER A 117 0.36 11.20 6.56
CA SER A 117 -0.32 11.72 7.73
C SER A 117 0.13 10.96 8.97
N SER A 118 0.42 11.69 10.04
CA SER A 118 0.51 11.11 11.39
C SER A 118 -0.85 11.07 12.10
N LYS A 119 -1.92 11.42 11.39
CA LYS A 119 -3.29 11.51 11.90
C LYS A 119 -4.15 10.55 11.10
N SER A 120 -4.12 9.28 11.48
CA SER A 120 -5.10 8.31 11.02
C SER A 120 -6.46 8.59 11.64
N ARG A 121 -7.53 8.46 10.86
CA ARG A 121 -8.92 8.56 11.34
C ARG A 121 -9.57 7.20 11.56
N ARG A 122 -8.92 6.11 11.15
CA ARG A 122 -9.50 4.75 11.16
C ARG A 122 -8.60 3.80 11.93
N LYS A 123 -9.20 2.95 12.76
CA LYS A 123 -8.45 1.88 13.42
C LYS A 123 -8.23 0.75 12.44
N ASN A 124 -7.03 0.19 12.44
CA ASN A 124 -6.65 -0.93 11.60
C ASN A 124 -6.24 -2.13 12.45
N ASN A 125 -6.52 -3.32 11.93
CA ASN A 125 -5.93 -4.56 12.39
C ASN A 125 -4.58 -4.74 11.68
N PHE A 126 -3.52 -5.09 12.42
CA PHE A 126 -2.17 -5.27 11.88
C PHE A 126 -1.77 -6.76 11.79
N GLY A 127 -2.77 -7.64 11.64
CA GLY A 127 -2.62 -9.09 11.57
C GLY A 127 -2.61 -9.80 12.92
N ASP A 128 -2.97 -9.11 14.01
CA ASP A 128 -2.97 -9.64 15.39
C ASP A 128 -4.36 -9.72 16.03
N GLY A 129 -5.42 -9.43 15.27
CA GLY A 129 -6.80 -9.45 15.77
C GLY A 129 -7.22 -8.17 16.49
N ASN A 130 -6.30 -7.24 16.76
CA ASN A 130 -6.58 -6.03 17.53
C ASN A 130 -6.62 -4.80 16.63
N TYR A 131 -7.66 -3.99 16.80
CA TYR A 131 -7.82 -2.73 16.09
C TYR A 131 -7.18 -1.58 16.86
N SER A 132 -6.22 -0.90 16.24
CA SER A 132 -5.54 0.26 16.82
C SER A 132 -5.38 1.37 15.79
N LEU A 133 -5.27 2.62 16.26
CA LEU A 133 -4.97 3.74 15.36
C LEU A 133 -3.54 3.59 14.83
N PRO A 134 -3.32 3.57 13.51
CA PRO A 134 -2.00 3.66 12.93
C PRO A 134 -1.23 4.86 13.48
N ALA A 135 0.05 4.66 13.75
CA ALA A 135 0.91 5.79 14.11
C ALA A 135 1.13 6.72 12.90
N TYR A 136 1.15 6.13 11.69
CA TYR A 136 1.36 6.82 10.43
C TYR A 136 0.60 6.14 9.30
N GLU A 137 0.20 6.95 8.32
CA GLU A 137 -0.37 6.55 7.04
C GLU A 137 0.44 7.20 5.93
N ALA A 138 0.82 6.42 4.93
CA ALA A 138 1.44 6.93 3.71
C ALA A 138 0.65 6.45 2.50
N GLU A 139 0.34 7.35 1.57
CA GLU A 139 -0.33 7.04 0.31
C GLU A 139 0.63 7.31 -0.84
N LEU A 140 0.77 6.32 -1.73
CA LEU A 140 1.46 6.45 -3.00
C LEU A 140 0.47 6.17 -4.13
N VAL A 141 0.35 7.09 -5.08
CA VAL A 141 -0.58 7.00 -6.21
C VAL A 141 0.21 6.94 -7.51
N TYR A 142 -0.15 5.96 -8.34
CA TYR A 142 0.46 5.71 -9.64
C TYR A 142 -0.61 5.57 -10.73
N TYR A 143 -0.25 5.83 -11.98
CA TYR A 143 -1.11 5.56 -13.15
C TYR A 143 -0.45 4.56 -14.11
N ASN A 144 -1.21 3.55 -14.54
CA ASN A 144 -0.91 2.72 -15.70
C ASN A 144 -1.77 3.20 -16.87
N ARG A 145 -1.12 3.56 -17.98
CA ARG A 145 -1.75 3.95 -19.25
C ARG A 145 -1.24 3.07 -20.38
#